data_AF-A0A662DW10-F1
#
_entry.id   AF-A0A662DW10-F1
#
_cell.length_a   1.000
_cell.length_b   1.000
_cell.length_c   1.000
_cell.angle_alpha   90.00
_cell.angle_beta   90.00
_cell.angle_gamma   90.00
#
_symmetry.space_group_name_H-M   'P 1'
#
loop_
_entity.id
_entity.type
_entity.pdbx_description
1 polymer ?
#
loop_
_entity_poly.entity_id
_entity_poly.type
_entity_poly.pdbx_seq_one_letter_code
_entity_poly.pdbx_strand_id
1 'polypeptide(L)'
;MDGVVRVRSVVWFATGVVVALFATVLVSQAWKVDAAPGDTDSTFVPVAPCRLFDMRPGEAPLTGKKTPLGAGESNVHTQQVTGSIGRCVGIPAGATAVSMNVTIVNPT
;
A
#
# COMPACT_ATOMS: atom_id res chain seq x y z
N MET A 1 14.93 9.51 69.49
CA MET A 1 14.97 10.16 68.16
C MET A 1 13.63 9.86 67.54
N ASP A 2 12.63 10.65 67.91
CA ASP A 2 11.24 10.20 67.87
C ASP A 2 10.65 10.64 66.53
N GLY A 3 10.83 9.77 65.54
CA GLY A 3 10.34 9.97 64.18
C GLY A 3 8.83 9.78 64.11
N VAL A 4 8.06 10.76 64.60
CA VAL A 4 6.61 10.73 64.45
C VAL A 4 6.25 11.25 63.06
N VAL A 5 6.04 10.33 62.11
CA VAL A 5 5.61 10.67 60.76
C VAL A 5 4.19 11.23 60.82
N ARG A 6 3.97 12.45 60.31
CA ARG A 6 2.65 13.08 60.29
C ARG A 6 1.73 12.35 59.31
N VAL A 7 0.56 11.91 59.77
CA VAL A 7 -0.47 11.22 58.95
C VAL A 7 -0.76 11.96 57.64
N ARG A 8 -0.83 13.30 57.68
CA ARG A 8 -0.99 14.14 56.47
C ARG A 8 0.14 13.93 55.45
N SER A 9 1.39 13.83 55.90
CA SER A 9 2.55 13.59 55.02
C SER A 9 2.51 12.19 54.41
N VAL A 10 2.06 11.19 55.17
CA VAL A 10 1.84 9.82 54.66
C VAL A 10 0.76 9.79 53.59
N VAL A 11 -0.37 10.48 53.83
CA VAL A 11 -1.48 10.57 52.87
C VAL A 11 -1.04 11.25 51.57
N TRP A 12 -0.35 12.39 51.65
CA TRP A 12 0.15 13.08 50.46
C TRP A 12 1.16 12.25 49.66
N PHE A 13 2.04 11.53 50.36
CA PHE A 13 2.99 10.62 49.72
C PHE A 13 2.28 9.47 49.02
N ALA A 14 1.32 8.82 49.69
CA ALA A 14 0.54 7.72 49.12
C ALA A 14 -0.24 8.16 47.87
N THR A 15 -0.89 9.33 47.91
CA THR A 15 -1.59 9.88 46.74
C THR A 15 -0.63 10.16 45.59
N GLY A 16 0.54 10.71 45.86
CA GLY A 16 1.57 10.95 44.84
C GLY A 16 2.04 9.66 44.16
N VAL A 17 2.25 8.59 44.94
CA VAL A 17 2.61 7.27 44.41
C VAL A 17 1.50 6.71 43.53
N VAL A 18 0.24 6.80 43.97
CA VAL A 18 -0.91 6.32 43.18
C VAL A 18 -1.03 7.06 41.85
N VAL A 19 -0.89 8.38 41.85
CA VAL A 19 -0.95 9.18 40.62
C VAL A 19 0.22 8.84 39.69
N ALA A 20 1.43 8.66 40.21
CA ALA A 20 2.59 8.29 39.41
C ALA A 20 2.45 6.90 38.77
N LEU A 21 1.92 5.91 39.52
CA LEU A 21 1.63 4.59 39.00
C LEU A 21 0.54 4.62 37.93
N PHE A 22 -0.52 5.41 38.14
CA PHE A 22 -1.59 5.54 37.15
C PHE A 22 -1.11 6.23 35.87
N ALA A 23 -0.33 7.31 35.99
CA ALA A 23 0.25 8.02 34.87
C ALA A 23 1.26 7.16 34.10
N THR A 24 2.08 6.37 34.78
CA THR A 24 3.00 5.43 34.13
C THR A 24 2.26 4.34 33.39
N VAL A 25 1.19 3.77 33.95
CA VAL A 25 0.30 2.87 33.20
C VAL A 25 -0.23 3.58 31.96
N LEU A 26 -0.84 4.77 32.08
CA LEU A 26 -1.43 5.58 31.00
C LEU A 26 -0.46 6.13 29.93
N VAL A 27 0.85 6.06 30.14
CA VAL A 27 1.84 6.41 29.10
C VAL A 27 2.56 5.16 28.56
N SER A 28 2.63 4.07 29.32
CA SER A 28 3.40 2.85 28.96
C SER A 28 2.64 1.84 28.10
N GLN A 29 1.30 1.86 28.04
CA GLN A 29 0.59 1.09 27.01
C GLN A 29 1.01 1.58 25.63
N ALA A 30 1.34 0.64 24.76
CA ALA A 30 1.67 0.91 23.37
C ALA A 30 0.48 1.61 22.71
N TRP A 31 0.64 2.89 22.39
CA TRP A 31 -0.24 3.59 21.47
C TRP A 31 -0.01 2.96 20.10
N LYS A 32 -0.79 1.91 19.78
CA LYS A 32 -0.78 1.37 18.42
C LYS A 32 -1.48 2.38 17.53
N VAL A 33 -0.70 3.09 16.72
CA VAL A 33 -1.24 3.72 15.51
C VAL A 33 -1.29 2.62 14.47
N ASP A 34 -2.44 1.96 14.35
CA ASP A 34 -2.69 1.09 13.21
C ASP A 34 -2.85 1.97 11.97
N ALA A 35 -1.88 1.92 11.06
CA ALA A 35 -2.07 2.36 9.68
C ALA A 35 -2.85 1.26 8.92
N ALA A 36 -4.04 0.92 9.43
CA ALA A 36 -4.93 0.03 8.70
C ALA A 36 -5.34 0.75 7.41
N PRO A 37 -5.17 0.12 6.24
CA PRO A 37 -5.67 0.68 5.00
C PRO A 37 -7.17 0.96 5.16
N GLY A 38 -7.59 2.19 4.90
CA GLY A 38 -9.00 2.54 4.83
C GLY A 38 -9.66 1.85 3.64
N ASP A 39 -11.00 1.82 3.61
CA ASP A 39 -11.77 1.16 2.55
C ASP A 39 -11.49 1.72 1.13
N THR A 40 -10.90 2.92 1.05
CA THR A 40 -10.51 3.58 -0.21
C THR A 40 -9.05 3.37 -0.58
N ASP A 41 -8.26 2.75 0.28
CA ASP A 41 -6.83 2.59 0.07
C ASP A 41 -6.55 1.45 -0.91
N SER A 42 -5.56 1.66 -1.78
CA SER A 42 -5.11 0.64 -2.72
C SER A 42 -3.83 -0.01 -2.20
N THR A 43 -3.80 -1.34 -2.20
CA THR A 43 -2.60 -2.12 -1.90
C THR A 43 -2.02 -2.73 -3.17
N PHE A 44 -0.69 -2.85 -3.23
CA PHE A 44 -0.02 -3.51 -4.34
C PHE A 44 -0.07 -5.03 -4.15
N VAL A 45 -0.73 -5.72 -5.08
CA VAL A 45 -0.76 -7.19 -5.14
C VAL A 45 0.08 -7.63 -6.33
N PRO A 46 1.22 -8.32 -6.13
CA PRO A 46 2.02 -8.81 -7.24
C PRO A 46 1.30 -9.94 -7.99
N VAL A 47 1.52 -9.99 -9.31
CA VAL A 47 1.06 -11.08 -10.18
C VAL A 47 2.25 -11.81 -10.78
N ALA A 48 2.05 -13.04 -11.26
CA ALA A 48 3.05 -13.72 -12.06
C ALA A 48 3.40 -12.87 -13.30
N PRO A 49 4.69 -12.59 -13.59
CA PRO A 49 5.06 -11.77 -14.74
C PRO A 49 4.47 -12.32 -16.05
N CYS A 50 3.80 -11.45 -16.79
CA CYS A 50 3.12 -11.80 -18.02
C CYS A 50 3.26 -10.66 -19.03
N ARG A 51 3.14 -10.98 -20.32
CA ARG A 51 3.13 -9.97 -21.39
C ARG A 51 1.69 -9.61 -21.72
N LEU A 52 1.28 -8.40 -21.35
CA LEU A 52 -0.08 -7.90 -21.53
C LEU A 52 -0.39 -7.55 -22.99
N PHE A 53 0.54 -6.87 -23.66
CA PHE A 53 0.45 -6.53 -25.07
C PHE A 53 1.85 -6.55 -25.70
N ASP A 54 1.88 -6.72 -27.00
CA ASP A 54 3.09 -6.60 -27.82
C ASP A 54 2.67 -6.08 -29.19
N MET A 55 3.18 -4.94 -29.62
CA MET A 55 2.82 -4.38 -30.92
C MET A 55 3.71 -4.90 -32.06
N ARG A 56 4.72 -5.75 -31.76
CA ARG A 56 5.57 -6.35 -32.77
C ARG A 56 4.78 -7.38 -33.60
N PRO A 57 4.84 -7.32 -34.94
CA PRO A 57 4.20 -8.32 -35.80
C PRO A 57 4.69 -9.73 -35.47
N GLY A 58 3.77 -10.71 -35.43
CA GLY A 58 4.09 -12.13 -35.17
C GLY A 58 4.36 -12.50 -33.71
N GLU A 59 4.57 -11.53 -32.82
CA GLU A 59 4.89 -11.78 -31.42
C GLU A 59 3.63 -11.98 -30.58
N ALA A 60 3.68 -12.91 -29.62
CA ALA A 60 2.59 -13.09 -28.66
C ALA A 60 2.52 -11.90 -27.67
N PRO A 61 1.32 -11.47 -27.24
CA PRO A 61 0.02 -12.07 -27.52
C PRO A 61 -0.48 -11.78 -28.93
N LEU A 62 -1.06 -12.77 -29.63
CA LEU A 62 -1.40 -12.63 -31.07
C LEU A 62 -2.55 -11.64 -31.34
N THR A 63 -3.39 -11.38 -30.33
CA THR A 63 -4.50 -10.43 -30.41
C THR A 63 -4.08 -9.01 -30.04
N GLY A 64 -4.81 -8.02 -30.54
CA GLY A 64 -4.57 -6.60 -30.27
C GLY A 64 -3.79 -5.90 -31.39
N LYS A 65 -3.36 -4.66 -31.14
CA LYS A 65 -2.63 -3.84 -32.12
C LYS A 65 -1.26 -4.45 -32.43
N LYS A 66 -0.92 -4.57 -33.72
CA LYS A 66 0.36 -5.10 -34.23
C LYS A 66 1.13 -4.13 -35.13
N THR A 67 0.81 -2.85 -34.97
CA THR A 67 1.43 -1.75 -35.71
C THR A 67 2.17 -0.83 -34.74
N PRO A 68 3.24 -0.15 -35.17
CA PRO A 68 3.96 0.82 -34.35
C PRO A 68 3.05 1.88 -33.74
N LEU A 69 3.41 2.37 -32.55
CA LEU A 69 2.75 3.51 -31.94
C LEU A 69 3.26 4.79 -32.62
N GLY A 70 2.36 5.59 -33.18
CA GLY A 70 2.72 6.86 -33.82
C GLY A 70 3.04 7.95 -32.79
N ALA A 71 3.69 9.03 -33.23
CA ALA A 71 3.98 10.18 -32.39
C ALA A 71 2.77 11.13 -32.28
N GLY A 72 2.68 11.88 -31.18
CA GLY A 72 1.66 12.91 -30.98
C GLY A 72 0.42 12.45 -30.23
N GLU A 73 -0.34 13.41 -29.71
CA GLU A 73 -1.46 13.20 -28.79
C GLU A 73 -2.65 12.44 -29.42
N SER A 74 -2.74 12.40 -30.75
CA SER A 74 -3.75 11.60 -31.45
C SER A 74 -3.43 10.11 -31.49
N ASN A 75 -2.20 9.70 -31.14
CA ASN A 75 -1.73 8.32 -31.19
C ASN A 75 -1.72 7.64 -29.81
N VAL A 76 -2.76 7.89 -29.00
CA VAL A 76 -2.95 7.23 -27.70
C VAL A 76 -3.48 5.81 -27.89
N HIS A 77 -2.86 4.84 -27.22
CA HIS A 77 -3.35 3.46 -27.16
C HIS A 77 -3.93 3.15 -25.78
N THR A 78 -5.24 2.95 -25.72
CA THR A 78 -5.92 2.50 -24.51
C THR A 78 -5.86 0.98 -24.40
N GLN A 79 -5.26 0.47 -23.33
CA GLN A 79 -5.10 -0.96 -23.11
C GLN A 79 -5.99 -1.45 -21.95
N GLN A 80 -6.83 -2.45 -22.22
CA GLN A 80 -7.54 -3.18 -21.16
C GLN A 80 -6.54 -4.01 -20.35
N VAL A 81 -6.62 -3.93 -19.02
CA VAL A 81 -5.66 -4.58 -18.11
C VAL A 81 -6.30 -5.64 -17.22
N THR A 82 -7.61 -5.57 -16.96
CA THR A 82 -8.31 -6.49 -16.07
C THR A 82 -8.82 -7.73 -16.80
N GLY A 83 -9.02 -8.83 -16.06
CA GLY A 83 -9.42 -10.12 -16.60
C GLY A 83 -8.26 -10.93 -17.18
N SER A 84 -8.55 -11.64 -18.28
CA SER A 84 -7.57 -12.45 -19.01
C SER A 84 -7.28 -11.80 -20.36
N ILE A 85 -6.18 -11.04 -20.42
CA ILE A 85 -5.78 -10.24 -21.57
C ILE A 85 -4.36 -10.58 -21.97
N GLY A 86 -4.15 -10.79 -23.26
CA GLY A 86 -2.85 -11.15 -23.80
C GLY A 86 -2.36 -12.49 -23.24
N ARG A 87 -1.24 -12.47 -22.50
CA ARG A 87 -0.75 -13.63 -21.73
C ARG A 87 -0.97 -13.51 -20.22
N CYS A 88 -1.65 -12.45 -19.79
CA CYS A 88 -2.00 -12.23 -18.38
C CYS A 88 -3.37 -12.87 -18.11
N VAL A 89 -3.49 -13.58 -17.00
CA VAL A 89 -4.71 -14.32 -16.62
C VAL A 89 -5.12 -13.94 -15.20
N GLY A 90 -6.40 -13.66 -15.00
CA GLY A 90 -6.96 -13.47 -13.66
C GLY A 90 -6.65 -12.14 -12.99
N ILE A 91 -6.38 -11.06 -13.76
CA ILE A 91 -6.23 -9.73 -13.16
C ILE A 91 -7.60 -9.29 -12.60
N PRO A 92 -7.72 -8.91 -11.32
CA PRO A 92 -9.00 -8.58 -10.70
C PRO A 92 -9.73 -7.42 -11.39
N ALA A 93 -11.06 -7.52 -11.50
CA ALA A 93 -11.90 -6.46 -12.08
C ALA A 93 -11.86 -5.15 -11.28
N GLY A 94 -11.61 -5.24 -9.96
CA GLY A 94 -11.48 -4.08 -9.07
C GLY A 94 -10.08 -3.47 -9.03
N ALA A 95 -9.13 -3.90 -9.87
CA ALA A 95 -7.81 -3.28 -9.93
C ALA A 95 -7.93 -1.83 -10.39
N THR A 96 -7.51 -0.89 -9.54
CA THR A 96 -7.57 0.56 -9.80
C THR A 96 -6.33 1.08 -10.52
N ALA A 97 -5.21 0.36 -10.42
CA ALA A 97 -3.95 0.69 -11.06
C ALA A 97 -3.14 -0.57 -11.35
N VAL A 98 -2.11 -0.42 -12.18
CA VAL A 98 -1.16 -1.48 -12.54
C VAL A 98 0.25 -0.92 -12.56
N SER A 99 1.21 -1.70 -12.06
CA SER A 99 2.63 -1.45 -12.27
C SER A 99 3.10 -2.29 -13.44
N MET A 100 3.69 -1.66 -14.46
CA MET A 100 4.12 -2.34 -15.67
C MET A 100 5.44 -1.81 -16.19
N ASN A 101 6.22 -2.72 -16.79
CA ASN A 101 7.41 -2.36 -17.55
C ASN A 101 7.04 -2.29 -19.03
N VAL A 102 7.39 -1.18 -19.67
CA VAL A 102 7.18 -0.97 -21.11
C VAL A 102 8.54 -0.80 -21.76
N THR A 103 8.74 -1.47 -22.89
CA THR A 103 9.96 -1.37 -23.68
C THR A 103 9.59 -1.01 -25.10
N ILE A 104 10.21 0.05 -25.62
CA ILE A 104 10.11 0.43 -27.02
C ILE A 104 11.25 -0.26 -27.76
N VAL A 105 10.92 -0.92 -28.87
CA VAL A 105 11.90 -1.50 -29.79
C VAL A 105 11.83 -0.78 -31.13
N ASN A 106 12.96 -0.70 -31.82
CA ASN A 106 13.08 -0.14 -33.18
C ASN A 106 12.40 1.25 -33.34
N PRO A 107 12.71 2.25 -32.49
CA PRO A 107 12.16 3.59 -32.64
C PRO A 107 12.70 4.28 -33.90
N THR A 108 11.89 5.18 -34.47
CA THR A 108 12.22 6.01 -35.65
C THR A 108 12.05 7.48 -35.32
#